data_AF-A0A938VQ80-F1
#
_entry.id   AF-A0A938VQ80-F1
#
_cell.length_a   1.000
_cell.length_b   1.000
_cell.length_c   1.000
_cell.angle_alpha   90.00
_cell.angle_beta   90.00
_cell.angle_gamma   90.00
#
_symmetry.space_group_name_H-M   'P 1'
#
loop_
_entity.id
_entity.type
_entity.pdbx_description
1 polymer ?
#
loop_
_entity_poly.entity_id
_entity_poly.type
_entity_poly.pdbx_seq_one_letter_code
_entity_poly.pdbx_strand_id
1 'polypeptide(L)' 'MAEEHEHEHVFQEIYQSELVGLSEETTHKTVSLQMYDRGIEIHFERDEALELARAFTALSRYLQEN' A
#
# COMPACT_ATOMS: atom_id res chain seq x y z
N MET A 1 -33.91 6.63 -0.95
CA MET A 1 -32.89 6.56 0.11
C MET A 1 -31.93 5.49 -0.34
N ALA A 2 -30.72 5.87 -0.76
CA ALA A 2 -29.69 4.89 -1.06
C ALA A 2 -29.24 4.33 0.29
N GLU A 3 -29.40 3.02 0.47
CA GLU A 3 -28.84 2.32 1.63
C GLU A 3 -27.32 2.36 1.46
N GLU A 4 -26.64 3.22 2.21
CA GLU A 4 -25.20 3.14 2.40
C GLU A 4 -24.95 1.80 3.09
N HIS A 5 -24.57 0.80 2.30
CA HIS A 5 -24.07 -0.44 2.85
C HIS A 5 -22.77 -0.11 3.61
N GLU A 6 -22.85 -0.04 4.94
CA GLU A 6 -21.69 -0.03 5.82
C GLU A 6 -20.93 -1.35 5.62
N HIS A 7 -20.04 -1.35 4.64
CA HIS A 7 -19.06 -2.41 4.52
C HIS A 7 -17.96 -2.12 5.55
N GLU A 8 -17.73 -3.07 6.45
CA GLU A 8 -16.60 -2.98 7.39
C GLU A 8 -15.31 -2.95 6.58
N HIS A 9 -14.59 -1.83 6.66
CA HIS A 9 -13.29 -1.67 6.04
C HIS A 9 -12.26 -2.41 6.88
N VAL A 10 -11.83 -3.58 6.41
CA VAL A 10 -10.82 -4.40 7.09
C VAL A 10 -9.45 -4.08 6.50
N PHE A 11 -8.60 -3.46 7.32
CA PHE A 11 -7.22 -3.14 6.97
C PHE A 11 -6.25 -4.19 7.53
N GLN A 12 -5.38 -4.69 6.67
CA GLN A 12 -4.29 -5.58 7.03
C GLN A 12 -2.96 -4.87 6.82
N GLU A 13 -2.14 -4.76 7.87
CA GLU A 13 -0.77 -4.28 7.76
C GLU A 13 0.09 -5.31 7.04
N ILE A 14 0.82 -4.85 6.01
CA ILE A 14 1.73 -5.68 5.22
C ILE A 14 3.18 -5.41 5.62
N TYR A 15 3.52 -4.15 5.85
CA TYR A 15 4.87 -3.73 6.21
C TYR A 15 4.82 -2.43 7.02
N GLN A 16 5.66 -2.33 8.04
CA GLN A 16 5.81 -1.11 8.81
C GLN A 16 7.27 -0.90 9.22
N SER A 17 7.71 0.35 9.10
CA SER A 17 8.97 0.88 9.63
C SER A 17 8.72 2.26 10.23
N GLU A 18 9.77 2.92 10.72
CA GLU A 18 9.67 4.30 11.22
C GLU A 18 9.39 5.33 10.10
N LEU A 19 9.73 5.01 8.84
CA LEU A 19 9.64 5.97 7.72
C LEU A 19 8.44 5.70 6.81
N VAL A 20 8.09 4.42 6.62
CA VAL A 20 7.04 3.99 5.69
C VAL A 20 6.17 2.90 6.26
N GLY A 21 4.89 2.93 5.88
CA GLY A 21 3.88 1.90 6.16
C GLY A 21 3.19 1.43 4.89
N LEU A 22 2.79 0.17 4.85
CA LEU A 22 2.01 -0.42 3.77
C LEU A 22 0.87 -1.26 4.37
N SER A 23 -0.36 -0.99 3.95
CA SER A 23 -1.53 -1.78 4.35
C SER A 23 -2.45 -2.06 3.16
N GLU A 24 -3.10 -3.23 3.16
CA GLU A 24 -4.17 -3.56 2.22
C GLU A 24 -5.51 -3.41 2.91
N GLU A 25 -6.44 -2.72 2.26
CA GLU A 25 -7.84 -2.74 2.60
C GLU A 25 -8.52 -3.88 1.82
N THR A 26 -8.85 -4.96 2.52
CA THR A 26 -9.27 -6.21 1.87
C THR A 26 -10.64 -6.13 1.21
N THR A 27 -11.51 -5.22 1.67
CA THR A 27 -12.87 -5.04 1.15
C THR A 27 -12.88 -4.47 -0.26
N HIS A 28 -12.17 -3.35 -0.48
CA HIS A 28 -12.06 -2.70 -1.79
C HIS A 28 -10.79 -3.08 -2.55
N LYS A 29 -9.94 -3.94 -1.98
CA LYS A 29 -8.66 -4.39 -2.57
C LYS A 29 -7.76 -3.20 -2.94
N THR A 30 -7.74 -2.20 -2.07
CA THR A 30 -6.86 -1.05 -2.21
C THR A 30 -5.63 -1.26 -1.36
N VAL A 31 -4.49 -0.74 -1.80
CA VAL A 31 -3.25 -0.76 -1.03
C VAL A 31 -2.84 0.67 -0.75
N SER A 32 -2.50 0.96 0.50
CA SER A 32 -2.10 2.29 0.95
C SER A 32 -0.63 2.28 1.33
N LEU A 33 0.16 3.15 0.71
CA LEU A 33 1.55 3.44 1.05
C LEU A 33 1.61 4.77 1.79
N GLN A 34 2.14 4.73 3.02
CA GLN A 34 2.30 5.91 3.87
C GLN A 34 3.79 6.25 3.99
N MET A 35 4.13 7.53 3.85
CA MET A 35 5.46 8.11 4.09
C MET A 35 5.33 9.13 5.24
N TYR A 36 5.58 8.66 6.46
CA TYR A 36 5.17 9.37 7.69
C TYR A 36 5.78 10.77 7.81
N ASP A 37 7.09 10.89 7.62
CA ASP A 37 7.80 12.18 7.73
C ASP A 37 7.35 13.24 6.72
N ARG A 38 6.70 12.80 5.64
CA ARG A 38 6.19 13.68 4.59
C ARG A 38 4.69 13.92 4.70
N GLY A 39 3.99 13.20 5.59
CA GLY A 39 2.54 13.20 5.67
C GLY A 39 1.88 12.82 4.34
N ILE A 40 2.54 11.98 3.54
CA ILE A 40 2.03 11.54 2.24
C ILE A 40 1.44 10.14 2.40
N GLU A 41 0.22 9.97 1.90
CA GLU A 41 -0.42 8.68 1.72
C GLU A 41 -0.85 8.53 0.26
N ILE A 42 -0.54 7.38 -0.33
CA ILE A 42 -0.87 7.07 -1.72
C ILE A 42 -1.66 5.78 -1.72
N HIS A 43 -2.83 5.82 -2.35
CA HIS A 43 -3.68 4.66 -2.54
C HIS A 43 -3.51 4.12 -3.96
N PHE A 44 -3.46 2.81 -4.07
CA PHE A 44 -3.32 2.07 -5.31
C PHE A 44 -4.43 1.04 -5.41
N GLU A 45 -4.88 0.75 -6.64
CA GLU A 45 -5.53 -0.53 -6.88
C GLU A 45 -4.52 -1.67 -6.70
N ARG A 46 -5.01 -2.87 -6.38
CA ARG A 46 -4.16 -4.04 -6.13
C ARG A 46 -3.18 -4.34 -7.27
N ASP A 47 -3.60 -4.20 -8.52
CA ASP A 47 -2.76 -4.47 -9.68
C ASP A 47 -1.65 -3.42 -9.85
N GLU A 48 -1.94 -2.15 -9.58
CA GLU A 48 -0.95 -1.07 -9.57
C GLU A 48 0.08 -1.28 -8.46
N ALA A 49 -0.38 -1.68 -7.27
CA ALA A 49 0.50 -2.00 -6.14
C ALA A 49 1.44 -3.17 -6.46
N LEU A 50 0.96 -4.18 -7.18
CA LEU A 50 1.79 -5.30 -7.63
C LEU A 50 2.88 -4.87 -8.61
N GLU A 51 2.57 -4.01 -9.58
CA GLU A 51 3.59 -3.49 -10.50
C GLU A 51 4.62 -2.62 -9.76
N LEU A 52 4.19 -1.78 -8.82
CA LEU A 52 5.09 -0.98 -8.00
C LEU A 52 6.01 -1.84 -7.14
N ALA A 53 5.48 -2.91 -6.54
CA ALA A 53 6.27 -3.86 -5.75
C ALA A 53 7.36 -4.55 -6.59
N ARG A 54 7.04 -4.92 -7.84
CA ARG A 54 8.04 -5.46 -8.78
C ARG A 54 9.12 -4.44 -9.10
N ALA A 55 8.76 -3.19 -9.34
CA ALA A 55 9.71 -2.10 -9.61
C ALA A 55 10.66 -1.89 -8.41
N PHE A 56 10.14 -1.81 -7.18
CA PHE A 56 10.99 -1.67 -6.00
C PHE A 56 11.83 -2.91 -5.70
N THR A 57 11.34 -4.11 -5.99
CA THR A 57 12.13 -5.34 -5.89
C THR A 57 13.32 -5.31 -6.85
N ALA A 58 13.10 -4.89 -8.10
CA ALA A 58 14.18 -4.74 -9.07
C ALA A 58 15.19 -3.67 -8.64
N LEU A 59 14.71 -2.52 -8.15
CA LEU A 59 15.57 -1.46 -7.60
C LEU A 59 16.41 -1.95 -6.41
N SER A 60 15.80 -2.65 -5.46
CA SER A 60 16.49 -3.17 -4.28
C SER A 60 17.62 -4.12 -4.66
N ARG A 61 17.41 -5.00 -5.64
CA ARG A 61 18.47 -5.90 -6.14
C ARG A 61 19.60 -5.11 -6.77
N TYR A 62 19.28 -4.16 -7.64
CA TYR A 62 20.27 -3.30 -8.27
C TYR A 62 21.16 -2.56 -7.25
N LEU A 63 20.55 -2.01 -6.19
CA LEU A 63 21.26 -1.28 -5.13
C LEU A 63 22.06 -2.16 -4.17
N GLN A 64 21.82 -3.48 -4.15
CA GLN A 64 22.60 -4.42 -3.33
C GLN A 64 23.83 -4.94 -4.08
N GLU A 65 23.77 -4.95 -5.41
CA GLU A 65 24.82 -5.48 -6.29
C GLU A 65 25.80 -4.40 -6.78
N ASN A 66 25.50 -3.12 -6.55
CA ASN A 66 26.32 -1.96 -6.93
C ASN A 66 26.55 -1.04 -5.73
#